data_AF-A0A2V7GUB6-F1
#
_entry.id   AF-A0A2V7GUB6-F1
#
_cell.length_a   1.000
_cell.length_b   1.000
_cell.length_c   1.000
_cell.angle_alpha   90.00
_cell.angle_beta   90.00
_cell.angle_gamma   90.00
#
_symmetry.space_group_name_H-M   'P 1'
#
loop_
_entity.id
_entity.type
_entity.pdbx_description
1 polymer ?
#
loop_
_entity_poly.entity_id
_entity_poly.type
_entity_poly.pdbx_seq_one_letter_code
_entity_poly.pdbx_strand_id
1 'polypeptide(L)' 'MRRRGISRIDQPSTRTYGWFVRAGFYKRPDGSYAPRHRKFFGDASYGGKRRALGAAQAYLAIVGRSGRGKAPSPAAR' A
#
# COMPACT_ATOMS: atom_id res chain seq x y z
N MET A 1 15.41 0.10 -4.58
CA MET A 1 14.08 0.37 -5.18
C MET A 1 13.02 0.47 -4.10
N ARG A 2 12.50 1.67 -3.80
CA ARG A 2 11.41 1.87 -2.83
C ARG A 2 10.10 1.48 -3.52
N ARG A 3 9.52 0.32 -3.18
CA ARG A 3 8.21 -0.12 -3.70
C ARG A 3 7.14 0.83 -3.17
N ARG A 4 6.83 1.90 -3.93
CA ARG A 4 5.80 2.88 -3.57
C ARG A 4 4.50 2.13 -3.27
N GLY A 5 4.03 2.21 -2.03
CA GLY A 5 2.75 1.65 -1.60
C GLY A 5 2.76 0.22 -1.06
N ILE A 6 3.91 -0.47 -0.98
CA ILE A 6 4.02 -1.76 -0.24
C ILE A 6 5.14 -1.67 0.79
N SER A 7 4.79 -1.85 2.05
CA SER A 7 5.71 -1.89 3.18
C SER A 7 5.78 -3.29 3.76
N ARG A 8 6.99 -3.75 4.11
CA ARG A 8 7.14 -4.97 4.90
C ARG A 8 6.80 -4.66 6.36
N ILE A 9 6.05 -5.55 7.00
CA ILE A 9 5.84 -5.54 8.44
C ILE A 9 6.51 -6.80 8.98
N ASP A 10 7.54 -6.59 9.79
CA ASP A 10 8.18 -7.62 10.60
C ASP A 10 8.09 -7.13 12.05
N GLN A 11 7.10 -7.63 12.79
CA GLN A 11 6.92 -7.35 14.22
C GLN A 11 7.08 -8.66 15.00
N PRO A 12 8.31 -8.98 15.45
CA PRO A 12 8.59 -10.25 16.13
C PRO A 12 7.85 -10.41 17.46
N SER A 13 7.73 -9.32 18.23
CA SER A 13 7.09 -9.31 19.55
C SER A 13 5.62 -9.73 19.50
N THR A 14 4.94 -9.48 18.39
CA THR A 14 3.53 -9.85 18.17
C THR A 14 3.38 -10.95 17.12
N ARG A 15 4.49 -11.60 16.72
CA ARG A 15 4.56 -12.64 15.68
C ARG A 15 3.84 -12.22 14.38
N THR A 16 3.82 -10.92 14.10
CA THR A 16 3.11 -10.36 12.97
C THR A 16 4.10 -10.11 11.83
N TYR A 17 4.02 -10.98 10.83
CA TYR A 17 4.86 -10.94 9.64
C TYR A 17 3.95 -10.79 8.42
N GLY A 18 4.25 -9.85 7.53
CA GLY A 18 3.45 -9.66 6.34
C GLY A 18 3.81 -8.44 5.52
N TRP A 19 2.99 -8.16 4.51
CA TRP A 19 3.13 -7.00 3.65
C TRP A 19 1.90 -6.11 3.79
N PHE A 20 2.12 -4.80 3.89
CA PHE A 20 1.06 -3.82 4.01
C PHE A 20 1.01 -2.92 2.78
N VAL A 21 -0.15 -2.87 2.14
CA VAL A 21 -0.39 -2.06 0.96
C VAL A 21 -1.10 -0.76 1.35
N ARG A 22 -0.61 0.36 0.83
CA ARG A 22 -1.24 1.69 0.88
C ARG A 22 -1.25 2.29 -0.53
N ALA A 23 -2.42 2.62 -1.05
CA ALA A 23 -2.55 3.19 -2.39
C ALA A 23 -3.68 4.22 -2.50
N GLY A 24 -3.67 4.99 -3.59
CA GLY A 24 -4.69 6.00 -3.90
C GLY A 24 -4.74 7.11 -2.85
N PHE A 25 -3.61 7.76 -2.59
CA PHE A 25 -3.57 8.88 -1.64
C PHE A 25 -4.40 10.05 -2.17
N TYR A 26 -5.25 10.62 -1.34
CA TYR A 26 -6.02 11.81 -1.65
C TYR A 26 -5.73 12.90 -0.61
N LYS A 27 -5.76 14.15 -1.06
CA LYS A 27 -5.69 15.31 -0.19
C LYS A 27 -7.05 15.53 0.46
N ARG A 28 -7.07 15.61 1.78
CA ARG A 28 -8.24 15.95 2.58
C ARG A 28 -8.45 17.47 2.63
N PRO A 29 -9.65 17.95 3.00
CA PRO A 29 -9.91 19.39 3.16
C PRO A 29 -8.98 20.09 4.15
N ASP A 30 -8.53 19.36 5.19
CA ASP A 30 -7.57 19.82 6.21
C ASP A 30 -6.11 19.89 5.72
N GLY A 31 -5.85 19.58 4.45
CA GLY A 31 -4.52 19.56 3.85
C GLY A 31 -3.72 18.28 4.06
N SER A 32 -4.19 17.34 4.89
CA SER A 32 -3.52 16.05 5.12
C SER A 32 -3.74 15.07 3.96
N TYR A 33 -2.86 14.07 3.83
CA TYR A 33 -2.99 13.01 2.82
C TYR A 33 -3.37 11.68 3.47
N ALA A 34 -4.40 11.03 2.96
CA ALA A 34 -4.81 9.71 3.41
C ALA A 34 -4.85 8.70 2.26
N PRO A 35 -4.41 7.45 2.44
CA PRO A 35 -4.57 6.40 1.44
C PRO A 35 -6.04 5.95 1.36
N ARG A 36 -6.59 5.85 0.14
CA ARG A 36 -7.91 5.25 -0.10
C ARG A 36 -7.93 3.75 0.14
N HIS A 37 -6.84 3.07 -0.20
CA HIS A 37 -6.76 1.63 -0.13
C HIS A 37 -5.70 1.21 0.89
N ARG A 38 -6.10 0.38 1.84
CA ARG A 38 -5.25 -0.19 2.89
C ARG A 38 -5.57 -1.67 3.01
N LYS A 39 -4.54 -2.53 2.92
CA LYS A 39 -4.72 -3.97 3.15
C LYS A 39 -3.44 -4.62 3.66
N PHE A 40 -3.58 -5.52 4.62
CA PHE A 40 -2.49 -6.33 5.16
C PHE A 40 -2.54 -7.75 4.59
N PHE A 41 -1.36 -8.28 4.25
CA PHE A 41 -1.13 -9.61 3.70
C PHE A 41 -0.17 -10.34 4.63
N GLY A 42 -0.71 -11.05 5.61
CA GLY A 42 0.08 -11.79 6.60
C GLY A 42 0.76 -13.01 5.99
N ASP A 43 2.02 -13.26 6.34
CA ASP A 43 2.78 -14.40 5.83
C ASP A 43 2.10 -15.73 6.19
N ALA A 44 1.60 -15.87 7.43
CA ALA A 44 0.91 -17.08 7.87
C ALA A 44 -0.34 -17.39 7.01
N SER A 45 -1.17 -16.37 6.73
CA SER A 45 -2.42 -16.53 5.98
C SER A 45 -2.21 -16.73 4.48
N TYR A 46 -1.09 -16.26 3.92
CA TYR A 46 -0.83 -16.32 2.47
C TYR A 46 0.24 -17.36 2.09
N GLY A 47 0.70 -18.20 3.03
CA GLY A 47 1.66 -19.28 2.74
C GLY A 47 3.11 -18.80 2.60
N GLY A 48 3.49 -17.80 3.38
CA GLY A 48 4.85 -17.31 3.53
C GLY A 48 5.16 -16.02 2.78
N LYS A 49 6.35 -15.47 3.06
CA LYS A 49 6.79 -14.14 2.61
C LYS A 49 6.67 -13.90 1.10
N ARG A 50 7.01 -14.88 0.26
CA ARG A 50 6.95 -14.75 -1.21
C ARG A 50 5.51 -14.69 -1.72
N ARG A 51 4.64 -15.57 -1.23
CA ARG A 51 3.24 -15.61 -1.64
C ARG A 51 2.47 -14.40 -1.13
N ALA A 52 2.73 -13.98 0.12
CA ALA A 52 2.18 -12.75 0.68
C ALA A 52 2.61 -11.51 -0.13
N LEU A 53 3.87 -11.46 -0.58
CA LEU A 53 4.34 -10.39 -1.45
C LEU A 53 3.60 -10.39 -2.80
N GLY A 54 3.43 -11.56 -3.42
CA GLY A 54 2.71 -11.69 -4.68
C GLY A 54 1.26 -11.20 -4.56
N ALA A 55 0.57 -11.59 -3.49
CA ALA A 55 -0.79 -11.13 -3.21
C ALA A 55 -0.85 -9.60 -2.99
N ALA A 56 0.10 -9.03 -2.26
CA ALA A 56 0.20 -7.59 -2.06
C ALA A 56 0.45 -6.82 -3.37
N GLN A 57 1.30 -7.36 -4.25
CA GLN A 57 1.58 -6.80 -5.57
C GLN A 57 0.36 -6.86 -6.49
N ALA A 58 -0.32 -8.01 -6.54
CA ALA A 58 -1.55 -8.18 -7.32
C ALA A 58 -2.63 -7.19 -6.86
N TYR A 59 -2.82 -7.06 -5.55
CA TYR A 59 -3.75 -6.08 -5.00
C TYR A 59 -3.36 -4.65 -5.36
N LEU A 60 -2.08 -4.28 -5.22
CA LEU A 60 -1.60 -2.95 -5.62
C LEU A 60 -1.81 -2.68 -7.11
N ALA A 61 -1.67 -3.68 -7.99
CA ALA A 61 -1.92 -3.52 -9.42
C ALA A 61 -3.40 -3.21 -9.72
N ILE A 62 -4.32 -3.84 -8.99
CA ILE A 62 -5.76 -3.59 -9.09
C ILE A 62 -6.08 -2.16 -8.61
N VAL A 63 -5.69 -1.82 -7.38
CA VAL A 63 -6.06 -0.52 -6.79
C VAL A 63 -5.23 0.66 -7.31
N GLY A 64 -4.02 0.39 -7.81
CA GLY A 64 -3.12 1.39 -8.39
C GLY A 64 -3.57 1.88 -9.76
N ARG A 65 -4.32 1.06 -10.51
CA ARG A 65 -4.99 1.51 -11.75
C ARG A 65 -6.14 2.47 -11.44
N SER A 66 -6.91 2.19 -10.39
CA SER A 66 -8.03 3.04 -9.94
C SER A 66 -7.57 4.37 -9.31
N GLY A 67 -6.32 4.43 -8.84
CA GLY A 67 -5.72 5.60 -8.20
C GLY A 67 -4.94 6.54 -9.14
N ARG A 68 -4.86 6.24 -10.45
CA ARG A 68 -4.25 7.15 -11.44
C ARG A 68 -5.17 8.34 -11.79
N GLY A 69 -6.08 8.69 -10.88
CA GLY A 69 -6.82 9.94 -10.89
C GLY A 69 -5.91 11.06 -10.39
N LYS A 70 -5.46 11.88 -11.35
CA LYS A 70 -4.98 13.27 -11.18
C LYS A 70 -3.92 13.43 -10.07
N ALA A 71 -2.66 13.20 -10.44
CA ALA A 71 -1.59 13.98 -9.80
C ALA A 71 -2.04 15.45 -9.82
N PRO A 72 -2.01 16.19 -8.70
CA PRO A 72 -2.15 17.64 -8.80
C PRO A 72 -1.03 18.11 -9.72
N SER A 73 -1.39 18.69 -10.86
CA SER A 73 -0.45 19.41 -11.70
C SER A 73 0.35 20.36 -10.81
N PRO A 74 1.67 20.52 -11.01
CA PRO A 74 2.41 21.58 -10.33
C PRO A 74 1.92 22.91 -10.91
N ALA A 75 0.90 23.50 -10.30
CA ALA A 75 0.36 24.79 -10.68
C ALA A 75 0.17 25.65 -9.43
N ALA A 76 1.15 26.53 -9.24
CA ALA A 76 1.18 27.84 -8.57
C ALA A 76 2.64 28.02 -8.11
N ARG A 77 3.56 28.61 -8.89
CA ARG A 77 3.66 30.04 -9.23
C ARG A 77 3.38 30.95 -8.04
#